data_AF-A0A0L7KME4-F1
#
_entry.id   AF-A0A0L7KME4-F1
#
_cell.length_a   1.000
_cell.length_b   1.000
_cell.length_c   1.000
_cell.angle_alpha   90.00
_cell.angle_beta   90.00
_cell.angle_gamma   90.00
#
_symmetry.space_group_name_H-M   'P 1'
#
loop_
_entity.id
_entity.type
_entity.pdbx_description
1 polymer ?
#
loop_
_entity_poly.entity_id
_entity_poly.type
_entity_poly.pdbx_seq_one_letter_code
_entity_poly.pdbx_strand_id
1 'polypeptide(L)'
;CIGCHFSCSHFVKWIDNQKLEFLKQKKKCRNEIPSSKRQKRSIRSGSDGNKYDGYESKFYDKLQSNGYGTVNKFLQLLNNEKACKDIKDDKEGTIDFKTVKSSSTSGDDSNKTFDHTEYCQACPWCGAEKVNDQNGKEKWEAKGDGECGKGRGYDDYVKTDIRILTGDKTKGDMVRKYKSFCDSVNG
;
A
#
# COMPACT_ATOMS: atom_id res chain seq x y z
N CYS A 1 -21.97 -0.67 8.00
CA CYS A 1 -22.46 -1.09 9.34
C CYS A 1 -21.44 -0.72 10.42
N ILE A 2 -21.86 -0.45 11.65
CA ILE A 2 -20.95 0.02 12.72
C ILE A 2 -19.86 -1.02 13.08
N GLY A 3 -20.19 -2.31 13.07
CA GLY A 3 -19.21 -3.38 13.29
C GLY A 3 -18.11 -3.39 12.22
N CYS A 4 -18.51 -3.33 10.94
CA CYS A 4 -17.58 -3.20 9.81
C CYS A 4 -16.70 -1.95 9.95
N HIS A 5 -17.27 -0.80 10.33
CA HIS A 5 -16.50 0.42 10.56
C HIS A 5 -15.39 0.23 11.61
N PHE A 6 -15.69 -0.40 12.75
CA PHE A 6 -14.68 -0.68 13.77
C PHE A 6 -13.59 -1.63 13.27
N SER A 7 -13.96 -2.74 12.62
CA SER A 7 -12.99 -3.69 12.06
C SER A 7 -12.10 -3.03 10.99
N CYS A 8 -12.71 -2.31 10.05
CA CYS A 8 -12.00 -1.70 8.92
C CYS A 8 -11.15 -0.51 9.34
N SER A 9 -11.62 0.35 10.24
CA SER A 9 -10.86 1.55 10.65
C SER A 9 -9.52 1.22 11.30
N HIS A 10 -9.44 0.11 12.04
CA HIS A 10 -8.18 -0.39 12.60
C HIS A 10 -7.33 -1.09 11.55
N PHE A 11 -7.93 -1.96 10.75
CA PHE A 11 -7.24 -2.69 9.70
C PHE A 11 -6.58 -1.76 8.67
N VAL A 12 -7.33 -0.78 8.14
CA VAL A 12 -6.85 0.20 7.16
C VAL A 12 -5.63 0.96 7.69
N LYS A 13 -5.67 1.42 8.95
CA LYS A 13 -4.53 2.11 9.57
C LYS A 13 -3.33 1.19 9.73
N TRP A 14 -3.56 -0.06 10.12
CA TRP A 14 -2.49 -1.03 10.32
C TRP A 14 -1.82 -1.40 8.99
N ILE A 15 -2.58 -1.71 7.95
CA ILE A 15 -2.03 -2.11 6.64
C ILE A 15 -1.29 -0.95 5.97
N ASP A 16 -1.79 0.29 6.10
CA ASP A 16 -1.08 1.49 5.63
C ASP A 16 0.29 1.65 6.33
N ASN A 17 0.35 1.38 7.64
CA ASN A 17 1.60 1.41 8.39
C ASN A 17 2.55 0.28 7.98
N GLN A 18 2.05 -0.93 7.75
CA GLN A 18 2.85 -2.05 7.24
C GLN A 18 3.47 -1.74 5.88
N LYS A 19 2.70 -1.11 4.97
CA LYS A 19 3.22 -0.62 3.68
C LYS A 19 4.37 0.37 3.88
N LEU A 20 4.23 1.31 4.81
CA LEU A 20 5.23 2.33 5.09
C LEU A 20 6.51 1.73 5.69
N GLU A 21 6.39 0.76 6.61
CA GLU A 21 7.51 0.00 7.15
C GLU A 21 8.24 -0.78 6.06
N PHE A 22 7.50 -1.49 5.21
CA PHE A 22 8.05 -2.20 4.06
C PHE A 22 8.83 -1.28 3.12
N LEU A 23 8.28 -0.11 2.77
CA LEU A 23 8.97 0.84 1.89
C LEU A 23 10.28 1.37 2.50
N LYS A 24 10.31 1.59 3.82
CA LYS A 24 11.54 1.98 4.54
C LYS A 24 12.58 0.86 4.48
N GLN A 25 12.18 -0.39 4.74
CA GLN A 25 13.07 -1.55 4.68
C GLN A 25 13.58 -1.80 3.25
N LYS A 26 12.70 -1.75 2.24
CA LYS A 26 13.05 -1.87 0.82
C LYS A 26 14.09 -0.83 0.40
N LYS A 27 13.92 0.43 0.83
CA LYS A 27 14.89 1.51 0.60
C LYS A 27 16.22 1.25 1.30
N LYS A 28 16.20 0.79 2.56
CA LYS A 28 17.43 0.44 3.30
C LYS A 28 18.17 -0.71 2.63
N CYS A 29 17.47 -1.80 2.30
CA CYS A 29 17.99 -2.95 1.56
C CYS A 29 18.63 -2.52 0.22
N ARG A 30 17.96 -1.64 -0.54
CA ARG A 30 18.52 -1.06 -1.78
C ARG A 30 19.80 -0.27 -1.56
N ASN A 31 19.96 0.36 -0.40
CA ASN A 31 21.17 1.13 -0.08
C ASN A 31 22.31 0.25 0.42
N GLU A 32 22.02 -0.88 1.07
CA GLU A 32 23.04 -1.78 1.62
C GLU A 32 23.56 -2.80 0.59
N ILE A 33 22.68 -3.42 -0.22
CA ILE A 33 23.05 -4.46 -1.20
C ILE A 33 24.11 -4.00 -2.23
N PRO A 34 24.04 -2.80 -2.84
CA PRO A 34 25.07 -2.33 -3.76
C PRO A 34 26.27 -1.68 -3.07
N SER A 35 26.34 -1.68 -1.73
CA SER A 35 27.30 -0.86 -0.96
C SER A 35 28.63 -1.53 -0.60
N SER A 36 29.05 -2.58 -1.33
CA SER A 36 30.44 -3.08 -1.27
C SER A 36 31.51 -2.01 -1.57
N LYS A 37 31.10 -0.81 -1.99
CA LYS A 37 31.95 0.38 -2.21
C LYS A 37 31.62 1.60 -1.36
N ARG A 38 30.73 1.55 -0.37
CA ARG A 38 30.60 2.70 0.54
C ARG A 38 31.84 2.66 1.43
N GLN A 39 32.89 3.39 1.03
CA GLN A 39 34.02 3.71 1.89
C GLN A 39 33.41 4.26 3.18
N LYS A 40 33.38 3.40 4.22
CA LYS A 40 33.12 3.81 5.59
C LYS A 40 34.10 4.96 5.79
N ARG A 41 33.57 6.17 6.03
CA ARG A 41 34.37 7.36 6.31
C ARG A 41 35.45 6.89 7.29
N SER A 42 36.70 6.82 6.83
CA SER A 42 37.77 6.18 7.58
C SER A 42 37.76 6.82 8.95
N ILE A 43 37.46 6.04 9.99
CA ILE A 43 37.89 6.42 11.32
C ILE A 43 39.40 6.57 11.16
N ARG A 44 39.90 7.80 11.33
CA ARG A 44 41.31 8.13 11.13
C ARG A 44 42.14 7.07 11.84
N SER A 45 42.94 6.38 11.05
CA SER A 45 44.01 5.47 11.40
C SER A 45 44.56 5.69 12.81
N GLY A 46 44.23 4.79 13.73
CA GLY A 46 45.23 4.28 14.66
C GLY A 46 46.05 3.24 13.89
N SER A 47 47.37 3.28 14.01
CA SER A 47 48.33 2.43 13.30
C SER A 47 47.98 0.95 13.35
N ASP A 48 47.23 0.47 12.36
CA ASP A 48 47.37 -0.87 11.80
C ASP A 48 46.48 -0.99 10.56
N GLY A 49 47.04 -1.46 9.46
CA GLY A 49 46.39 -1.61 8.16
C GLY A 49 45.30 -2.69 8.10
N ASN A 50 44.65 -2.99 9.21
CA ASN A 50 43.58 -3.97 9.30
C ASN A 50 42.29 -3.37 8.73
N LYS A 51 42.09 -3.62 7.43
CA LYS A 51 40.81 -3.47 6.74
C LYS A 51 39.76 -4.29 7.49
N TYR A 52 39.06 -3.66 8.42
CA TYR A 52 38.09 -4.33 9.27
C TYR A 52 36.85 -4.67 8.44
N ASP A 53 36.87 -5.85 7.82
CA ASP A 53 35.75 -6.40 7.06
C ASP A 53 34.76 -7.00 8.06
N GLY A 54 33.87 -6.13 8.57
CA GLY A 54 32.88 -6.50 9.58
C GLY A 54 31.96 -7.62 9.08
N TYR A 55 31.35 -8.39 9.99
CA TYR A 55 30.50 -9.55 9.67
C TYR A 55 29.46 -9.30 8.57
N GLU A 56 28.91 -8.09 8.50
CA GLU A 56 27.97 -7.65 7.46
C GLU A 56 28.52 -7.81 6.03
N SER A 57 29.80 -7.48 5.80
CA SER A 57 30.44 -7.62 4.49
C SER A 57 30.38 -9.07 3.98
N LYS A 58 30.82 -10.01 4.82
CA LYS A 58 30.81 -11.45 4.56
C LYS A 58 29.40 -11.98 4.33
N PHE A 59 28.40 -11.44 5.02
CA PHE A 59 27.01 -11.81 4.82
C PHE A 59 26.50 -11.34 3.44
N TYR A 60 26.76 -10.08 3.06
CA TYR A 60 26.36 -9.55 1.76
C TYR A 60 27.08 -10.23 0.60
N ASP A 61 28.37 -10.56 0.75
CA ASP A 61 29.12 -11.31 -0.27
C ASP A 61 28.51 -12.69 -0.52
N LYS A 62 28.12 -13.41 0.55
CA LYS A 62 27.41 -14.68 0.44
C LYS A 62 26.03 -14.49 -0.20
N LEU A 63 25.29 -13.47 0.21
CA LEU A 63 23.96 -13.17 -0.33
C LEU A 63 24.02 -12.84 -1.83
N GLN A 64 25.06 -12.11 -2.27
CA GLN A 64 25.33 -11.82 -3.68
C GLN A 64 25.74 -13.07 -4.45
N SER A 65 26.66 -13.86 -3.91
CA SER A 65 27.16 -15.11 -4.53
C SER A 65 26.07 -16.15 -4.72
N ASN A 66 25.11 -16.23 -3.77
CA ASN A 66 23.95 -17.10 -3.86
C ASN A 66 22.84 -16.58 -4.79
N GLY A 67 23.13 -15.52 -5.56
CA GLY A 67 22.24 -15.00 -6.59
C GLY A 67 21.25 -13.95 -6.09
N TYR A 68 21.23 -13.57 -4.82
CA TYR A 68 20.29 -12.58 -4.25
C TYR A 68 20.86 -11.16 -4.18
N GLY A 69 21.92 -10.86 -4.94
CA GLY A 69 22.59 -9.55 -4.97
C GLY A 69 21.77 -8.38 -5.53
N THR A 70 20.45 -8.53 -5.68
CA THR A 70 19.54 -7.44 -6.06
C THR A 70 18.32 -7.47 -5.14
N VAL A 71 17.77 -6.29 -4.84
CA VAL A 71 16.56 -6.15 -4.02
C VAL A 71 15.42 -6.99 -4.58
N ASN A 72 15.21 -7.02 -5.90
CA ASN A 72 14.11 -7.79 -6.50
C ASN A 72 14.25 -9.30 -6.26
N LYS A 73 15.46 -9.85 -6.31
CA LYS A 73 15.69 -11.26 -6.02
C LYS A 73 15.53 -11.57 -4.53
N PHE A 74 15.93 -10.66 -3.65
CA PHE A 74 15.66 -10.79 -2.22
C PHE A 74 14.14 -10.76 -1.92
N LEU A 75 13.39 -9.83 -2.52
CA LEU A 75 11.92 -9.80 -2.38
C LEU A 75 11.25 -11.07 -2.92
N GLN A 76 11.82 -11.72 -3.95
CA GLN A 76 11.33 -13.01 -4.43
C GLN A 76 11.45 -14.11 -3.36
N LEU A 77 12.50 -14.09 -2.54
CA LEU A 77 12.64 -15.03 -1.44
C LEU A 77 11.54 -14.84 -0.41
N LEU A 78 11.22 -13.59 -0.07
CA LEU A 78 10.13 -13.27 0.87
C LEU A 78 8.78 -13.76 0.33
N ASN A 79 8.48 -13.51 -0.95
CA ASN A 79 7.29 -14.05 -1.59
C ASN A 79 7.26 -15.60 -1.58
N ASN A 80 8.41 -16.25 -1.48
CA ASN A 80 8.53 -17.70 -1.48
C ASN A 80 8.38 -18.34 -0.10
N GLU A 81 8.29 -17.54 0.96
CA GLU A 81 8.09 -18.01 2.32
C GLU A 81 6.72 -18.66 2.47
N LYS A 82 6.64 -19.72 3.28
CA LYS A 82 5.42 -20.50 3.49
C LYS A 82 4.24 -19.63 3.91
N ALA A 83 4.45 -18.69 4.83
CA ALA A 83 3.40 -17.77 5.29
C ALA A 83 2.86 -16.85 4.19
N CYS A 84 3.68 -16.53 3.17
CA CYS A 84 3.27 -15.69 2.04
C CYS A 84 2.65 -16.50 0.90
N LYS A 85 2.96 -17.80 0.80
CA LYS A 85 2.47 -18.72 -0.25
C LYS A 85 1.22 -19.49 0.11
N ASP A 86 1.07 -19.88 1.38
CA ASP A 86 -0.02 -20.77 1.82
C ASP A 86 -1.36 -20.01 2.00
N ILE A 87 -1.60 -18.97 1.20
CA ILE A 87 -2.89 -18.30 1.09
C ILE A 87 -3.73 -19.10 0.11
N LYS A 88 -4.71 -19.84 0.65
CA LYS A 88 -5.54 -20.80 -0.11
C LYS A 88 -6.92 -20.26 -0.48
N ASP A 89 -7.29 -19.08 0.02
CA ASP A 89 -8.57 -18.46 -0.29
C ASP A 89 -8.41 -17.54 -1.49
N ASP A 90 -9.17 -17.78 -2.55
CA ASP A 90 -9.21 -16.95 -3.76
C ASP A 90 -9.58 -15.49 -3.44
N LYS A 91 -10.20 -15.25 -2.28
CA LYS A 91 -10.59 -13.93 -1.77
C LYS A 91 -9.47 -13.18 -1.04
N GLU A 92 -8.45 -13.87 -0.56
CA GLU A 92 -7.37 -13.26 0.25
C GLU A 92 -6.23 -12.68 -0.60
N GLY A 93 -6.31 -12.81 -1.93
CA GLY A 93 -5.37 -12.21 -2.87
C GLY A 93 -4.00 -12.89 -2.90
N THR A 94 -3.09 -12.35 -3.70
CA THR A 94 -1.71 -12.86 -3.82
C THR A 94 -0.73 -11.84 -3.27
N ILE A 95 0.17 -12.28 -2.38
CA ILE A 95 1.27 -11.46 -1.88
C ILE A 95 2.39 -11.42 -2.92
N ASP A 96 2.67 -10.23 -3.44
CA ASP A 96 3.86 -9.95 -4.23
C ASP A 96 4.53 -8.64 -3.79
N PHE A 97 5.66 -8.75 -3.09
CA PHE A 97 6.43 -7.59 -2.65
C PHE A 97 7.21 -6.88 -3.78
N LYS A 98 7.40 -7.53 -4.94
CA LYS A 98 8.15 -6.94 -6.07
C LYS A 98 7.36 -5.81 -6.72
N THR A 99 6.06 -6.00 -6.88
CA THR A 99 5.14 -5.07 -7.56
C THR A 99 4.82 -3.85 -6.70
N VAL A 100 4.98 -3.93 -5.37
CA VAL A 100 4.71 -2.82 -4.45
C VAL A 100 5.51 -1.57 -4.80
N LYS A 101 4.78 -0.51 -5.19
CA LYS A 101 5.30 0.82 -5.51
C LYS A 101 5.12 1.79 -4.34
N SER A 102 5.94 2.83 -4.31
CA SER A 102 5.85 3.90 -3.31
C SER A 102 4.69 4.87 -3.57
N SER A 103 4.21 4.96 -4.81
CA SER A 103 3.07 5.79 -5.18
C SER A 103 1.76 5.00 -5.03
N SER A 104 0.85 5.54 -4.23
CA SER A 104 -0.54 5.08 -4.12
C SER A 104 -1.38 5.80 -5.17
N THR A 105 -1.17 5.52 -6.45
CA THR A 105 -2.17 5.90 -7.44
C THR A 105 -3.21 4.79 -7.44
N SER A 106 -4.33 5.05 -6.78
CA SER A 106 -5.50 4.18 -6.77
C SER A 106 -5.85 3.80 -8.22
N GLY A 107 -5.81 2.51 -8.55
CA GLY A 107 -6.16 1.99 -9.88
C GLY A 107 -5.04 1.28 -10.64
N ASP A 108 -3.81 1.22 -10.11
CA ASP A 108 -2.74 0.41 -10.71
C ASP A 108 -2.73 -0.98 -10.06
N ASP A 109 -2.97 -2.04 -10.84
CA ASP A 109 -3.02 -3.47 -10.46
C ASP A 109 -1.77 -3.99 -9.69
N SER A 110 -0.77 -3.14 -9.51
CA SER A 110 0.54 -3.45 -8.95
C SER A 110 0.66 -3.29 -7.43
N ASN A 111 -0.39 -2.85 -6.71
CA ASN A 111 -0.32 -2.59 -5.26
C ASN A 111 -1.13 -3.55 -4.36
N LYS A 112 -1.60 -4.68 -4.90
CA LYS A 112 -2.51 -5.63 -4.21
C LYS A 112 -2.06 -6.12 -2.83
N THR A 113 -0.76 -6.28 -2.61
CA THR A 113 -0.20 -6.83 -1.35
C THR A 113 -0.54 -6.01 -0.09
N PHE A 114 -0.68 -4.69 -0.22
CA PHE A 114 -1.00 -3.80 0.89
C PHE A 114 -2.30 -3.02 0.65
N ASP A 115 -3.14 -3.51 -0.26
CA ASP A 115 -4.42 -2.89 -0.54
C ASP A 115 -5.41 -3.17 0.60
N HIS A 116 -6.41 -2.29 0.70
CA HIS A 116 -7.50 -2.49 1.65
C HIS A 116 -8.40 -3.61 1.13
N THR A 117 -8.91 -4.45 2.02
CA THR A 117 -9.81 -5.54 1.63
C THR A 117 -11.06 -4.99 0.93
N GLU A 118 -11.62 -5.77 0.00
CA GLU A 118 -12.88 -5.41 -0.68
C GLU A 118 -14.01 -5.14 0.32
N TYR A 119 -14.00 -5.84 1.46
CA TYR A 119 -14.97 -5.65 2.55
C TYR A 119 -14.88 -4.28 3.24
N CYS A 120 -13.73 -3.62 3.17
CA CYS A 120 -13.48 -2.31 3.76
C CYS A 120 -13.60 -1.17 2.75
N GLN A 121 -13.97 -1.47 1.49
CA GLN A 121 -14.30 -0.47 0.49
C GLN A 121 -15.66 0.18 0.79
N ALA A 122 -15.95 1.29 0.10
CA ALA A 122 -17.25 1.92 0.18
C ALA A 122 -18.35 0.96 -0.29
N CYS A 123 -19.52 1.03 0.34
CA CYS A 123 -20.67 0.25 -0.11
C CYS A 123 -21.04 0.64 -1.56
N PRO A 124 -21.48 -0.33 -2.38
CA PRO A 124 -22.00 -0.05 -3.72
C PRO A 124 -23.11 1.00 -3.67
N TRP A 125 -23.13 1.90 -4.64
CA TRP A 125 -24.06 3.04 -4.67
C TRP A 125 -25.52 2.60 -4.65
N CYS A 126 -25.87 1.59 -5.46
CA CYS A 126 -27.22 1.05 -5.54
C CYS A 126 -27.50 -0.06 -4.51
N GLY A 127 -26.58 -0.28 -3.57
CA GLY A 127 -26.68 -1.35 -2.57
C GLY A 127 -26.31 -2.73 -3.12
N ALA A 128 -26.73 -3.77 -2.41
CA ALA A 128 -26.44 -5.16 -2.74
C ALA A 128 -27.73 -6.00 -2.72
N GLU A 129 -27.73 -7.11 -3.44
CA GLU A 129 -28.82 -8.09 -3.45
C GLU A 129 -28.35 -9.50 -3.15
N LYS A 130 -29.31 -10.31 -2.67
CA LYS A 130 -29.09 -11.74 -2.46
C LYS A 130 -29.23 -12.47 -3.79
N VAL A 131 -28.19 -13.21 -4.14
CA VAL A 131 -28.17 -14.15 -5.26
C VAL A 131 -27.82 -15.53 -4.75
N ASN A 132 -28.24 -16.57 -5.47
CA ASN A 132 -27.79 -17.92 -5.22
C ASN A 132 -26.56 -18.19 -6.09
N ASP A 133 -25.48 -18.69 -5.48
CA ASP A 133 -24.34 -19.16 -6.24
C ASP A 133 -24.69 -20.44 -7.04
N GLN A 134 -23.75 -20.90 -7.88
CA GLN A 134 -23.93 -22.10 -8.70
C GLN A 134 -24.18 -23.38 -7.88
N ASN A 135 -23.89 -23.36 -6.57
CA ASN A 135 -24.09 -24.47 -5.64
C ASN A 135 -25.32 -24.26 -4.75
N GLY A 136 -26.15 -23.26 -5.01
CA GLY A 136 -27.38 -22.96 -4.26
C GLY A 136 -27.14 -22.26 -2.91
N LYS A 137 -25.95 -21.72 -2.66
CA LYS A 137 -25.62 -20.99 -1.44
C LYS A 137 -25.94 -19.51 -1.61
N GLU A 138 -26.61 -18.92 -0.62
CA GLU A 138 -26.90 -17.48 -0.60
C GLU A 138 -25.59 -16.67 -0.55
N LYS A 139 -25.46 -15.71 -1.47
CA LYS A 139 -24.38 -14.73 -1.53
C LYS A 139 -24.97 -13.33 -1.72
N TRP A 140 -24.25 -12.31 -1.27
CA TRP A 140 -24.56 -10.92 -1.60
C TRP A 140 -23.69 -10.44 -2.75
N GLU A 141 -24.32 -9.81 -3.75
CA GLU A 141 -23.64 -9.17 -4.87
C GLU A 141 -24.04 -7.71 -5.00
N ALA A 142 -23.12 -6.88 -5.48
CA ALA A 142 -23.36 -5.46 -5.69
C ALA A 142 -24.36 -5.27 -6.85
N LYS A 143 -25.35 -4.40 -6.64
CA LYS A 143 -26.23 -3.98 -7.73
C LYS A 143 -25.48 -3.09 -8.72
N GLY A 144 -25.82 -3.18 -9.99
CA GLY A 144 -25.25 -2.30 -11.00
C GLY A 144 -25.62 -0.83 -10.75
N ASP A 145 -24.73 0.10 -11.10
CA ASP A 145 -24.96 1.54 -10.90
C ASP A 145 -26.21 2.08 -11.62
N GLY A 146 -26.67 1.39 -12.67
CA GLY A 146 -27.89 1.71 -13.41
C GLY A 146 -29.19 1.15 -12.81
N GLU A 147 -29.10 0.28 -11.80
CA GLU A 147 -30.26 -0.39 -11.18
C GLU A 147 -30.79 0.35 -9.95
N CYS A 148 -30.18 1.49 -9.63
CA CYS A 148 -30.67 2.40 -8.61
C CYS A 148 -32.13 2.76 -8.89
N GLY A 149 -32.96 2.68 -7.85
CA GLY A 149 -34.33 3.20 -7.92
C GLY A 149 -34.33 4.69 -8.26
N LYS A 150 -35.45 5.19 -8.79
CA LYS A 150 -35.64 6.63 -9.01
C LYS A 150 -35.33 7.36 -7.69
N GLY A 151 -34.33 8.24 -7.72
CA GLY A 151 -33.99 9.07 -6.57
C GLY A 151 -35.25 9.77 -6.07
N ARG A 152 -35.44 9.83 -4.74
CA ARG A 152 -36.49 10.68 -4.18
C ARG A 152 -36.13 12.10 -4.59
N GLY A 153 -36.88 12.64 -5.55
CA GLY A 153 -36.62 13.95 -6.13
C GLY A 153 -36.50 14.97 -5.02
N TYR A 154 -35.37 15.66 -4.99
CA TYR A 154 -35.35 17.00 -4.44
C TYR A 154 -35.72 17.88 -5.63
N ASP A 155 -37.00 18.28 -5.71
CA ASP A 155 -37.51 19.05 -6.85
C ASP A 155 -36.71 20.35 -7.10
N ASP A 156 -36.00 20.83 -6.06
CA ASP A 156 -35.11 21.99 -6.07
C ASP A 156 -33.62 21.63 -5.94
N TYR A 157 -33.16 20.48 -6.46
CA TYR A 157 -31.73 20.11 -6.38
C TYR A 157 -30.85 21.08 -7.19
N VAL A 158 -30.17 21.98 -6.47
CA VAL A 158 -29.09 22.78 -7.03
C VAL A 158 -27.79 22.01 -6.87
N LYS A 159 -27.16 21.65 -7.99
CA LYS A 159 -25.84 21.02 -7.98
C LYS A 159 -24.81 22.03 -7.46
N THR A 160 -24.27 21.78 -6.28
CA THR A 160 -23.16 22.56 -5.72
C THR A 160 -21.87 21.77 -5.83
N ASP A 161 -20.94 22.26 -6.63
CA ASP A 161 -19.61 21.65 -6.75
C ASP A 161 -18.76 22.04 -5.54
N ILE A 162 -18.71 21.16 -4.53
CA ILE A 162 -17.84 21.32 -3.36
C ILE A 162 -16.49 20.68 -3.69
N ARG A 163 -15.44 21.49 -3.79
CA ARG A 163 -14.06 20.99 -3.94
C ARG A 163 -13.62 20.31 -2.65
N ILE A 164 -13.56 18.98 -2.67
CA ILE A 164 -13.02 18.21 -1.55
C ILE A 164 -11.50 18.36 -1.55
N LEU A 165 -10.97 19.04 -0.54
CA LEU A 165 -9.52 19.11 -0.29
C LEU A 165 -9.11 17.84 0.47
N THR A 166 -8.71 16.79 -0.25
CA THR A 166 -8.14 15.60 0.39
C THR A 166 -6.85 15.97 1.11
N GLY A 167 -6.80 15.68 2.42
CA GLY A 167 -5.67 16.00 3.29
C GLY A 167 -4.41 15.27 2.85
N ASP A 168 -3.54 16.00 2.16
CA ASP A 168 -2.21 15.52 1.81
C ASP A 168 -1.34 15.55 3.07
N LYS A 169 -1.03 14.37 3.63
CA LYS A 169 -0.26 14.24 4.88
C LYS A 169 1.19 14.68 4.74
N THR A 170 1.68 14.94 3.52
CA THR A 170 3.00 15.53 3.29
C THR A 170 2.94 17.02 3.60
N LYS A 171 3.47 17.38 4.77
CA LYS A 171 3.57 18.74 5.30
C LYS A 171 4.10 19.71 4.23
N GLY A 172 3.20 20.46 3.59
CA GLY A 172 3.53 21.47 2.59
C GLY A 172 2.38 21.79 1.63
N ASP A 173 1.78 20.78 1.02
CA ASP A 173 0.77 20.99 -0.03
C ASP A 173 -0.61 21.33 0.51
N MET A 174 -0.95 20.86 1.72
CA MET A 174 -2.21 21.16 2.37
C MET A 174 -2.38 22.68 2.61
N VAL A 175 -1.33 23.37 3.06
CA VAL A 175 -1.37 24.82 3.29
C VAL A 175 -1.55 25.58 1.98
N ARG A 176 -0.93 25.14 0.88
CA ARG A 176 -1.12 25.73 -0.46
C ARG A 176 -2.52 25.49 -1.00
N LYS A 177 -3.05 24.27 -0.85
CA LYS A 177 -4.41 23.90 -1.24
C LYS A 177 -5.45 24.71 -0.45
N TYR A 178 -5.29 24.87 0.86
CA TYR A 178 -6.16 25.74 1.66
C TYR A 178 -6.04 27.22 1.27
N LYS A 179 -4.83 27.73 1.07
CA LYS A 179 -4.62 29.11 0.65
C LYS A 179 -5.35 29.40 -0.67
N SER A 180 -5.15 28.58 -1.70
CA SER A 180 -5.85 28.74 -2.97
C SER A 180 -7.38 28.61 -2.87
N PHE A 181 -7.90 27.74 -2.00
CA PHE A 181 -9.33 27.64 -1.74
C PHE A 181 -9.87 28.90 -1.06
N CYS A 182 -9.25 29.35 0.03
CA CYS A 182 -9.66 30.58 0.73
C CYS A 182 -9.56 31.81 -0.18
N ASP A 183 -8.51 31.90 -1.01
CA ASP A 183 -8.34 32.99 -1.98
C ASP A 183 -9.44 32.96 -3.07
N SER A 184 -9.92 31.77 -3.46
CA SER A 184 -11.00 31.63 -4.45
C SER A 184 -12.41 31.98 -3.95
N VAL A 185 -12.60 32.05 -2.62
CA VAL A 185 -13.88 32.39 -1.99
C VAL A 185 -13.99 33.89 -1.72
N ASN A 186 -12.88 34.63 -1.72
CA ASN A 186 -12.83 36.08 -1.49
C ASN A 186 -12.89 36.92 -2.78
N GLY A 187 -13.50 36.38 -3.85
CA GLY A 187 -13.78 37.09 -5.10
C GLY A 187 -15.18 37.68 -5.11
#